data_AF-A0A137Q0P1-F1
#
_entry.id   AF-A0A137Q0P1-F1
#
_cell.length_a   1.000
_cell.length_b   1.000
_cell.length_c   1.000
_cell.angle_alpha   90.00
_cell.angle_beta   90.00
_cell.angle_gamma   90.00
#
_symmetry.space_group_name_H-M   'P 1'
#
loop_
_entity.id
_entity.type
_entity.pdbx_description
1 polymer ?
#
loop_
_entity_poly.entity_id
_entity_poly.type
_entity_poly.pdbx_seq_one_letter_code
_entity_poly.pdbx_strand_id
1 'polypeptide(L)' 'WDSPYRITKAYPKMFSYMLNLFTASNIYPTLYISCLKKFIENDDILFPSHYLEEPGLTLMPKEI' A
#
# COMPACT_ATOMS: atom_id res chain seq x y z
N TRP A 1 3.16 -0.95 -8.12
CA TRP A 1 2.92 -0.18 -6.88
C TRP A 1 2.02 -1.07 -6.06
N ASP A 2 2.54 -1.68 -5.01
CA ASP A 2 1.96 -2.95 -4.56
C ASP A 2 0.91 -2.74 -3.46
N SER A 3 0.83 -1.55 -2.85
CA SER A 3 -0.25 -1.13 -1.95
C SER A 3 -0.05 0.33 -1.51
N PRO A 4 -1.08 1.04 -0.97
CA PRO A 4 -0.84 2.21 -0.15
C PRO A 4 0.00 1.87 1.09
N TYR A 5 1.10 2.58 1.28
CA TYR A 5 1.95 2.46 2.46
C TYR A 5 1.85 3.69 3.34
N ARG A 6 2.01 3.49 4.65
CA ARG A 6 2.18 4.62 5.57
C ARG A 6 3.65 4.94 5.76
N ILE A 7 3.99 6.22 5.68
CA ILE A 7 5.30 6.72 6.10
C ILE A 7 5.34 6.69 7.63
N THR A 8 6.33 6.01 8.19
CA THR A 8 6.58 5.98 9.64
C THR A 8 7.68 6.95 10.06
N LYS A 9 8.63 7.23 9.15
CA LYS A 9 9.73 8.16 9.40
C LYS A 9 10.23 8.80 8.11
N ALA A 10 10.59 10.08 8.19
CA ALA A 10 11.20 10.83 7.09
C ALA A 10 12.68 11.11 7.36
N TYR A 11 13.49 11.03 6.31
CA TYR A 11 14.91 11.39 6.32
C TYR A 11 15.18 12.47 5.25
N PRO A 12 14.88 13.75 5.52
CA PRO A 12 14.94 14.82 4.52
C PRO A 12 16.32 14.98 3.88
N LYS A 13 17.39 14.82 4.66
CA LYS A 13 18.78 14.93 4.18
C LYS A 13 19.14 13.87 3.14
N MET A 14 18.46 12.72 3.17
CA MET A 14 18.69 11.59 2.26
C MET A 14 17.57 11.43 1.24
N PHE A 15 16.57 12.33 1.25
CA PHE A 15 15.39 12.24 0.40
C PHE A 15 14.71 10.86 0.45
N SER A 16 14.65 10.25 1.64
CA SER A 16 14.12 8.91 1.82
C SER A 16 13.11 8.82 2.97
N TYR A 17 12.27 7.80 2.92
CA TYR A 17 11.20 7.54 3.88
C TYR A 17 11.21 6.07 4.28
N MET A 18 10.94 5.84 5.56
CA MET A 18 10.66 4.51 6.08
C MET A 18 9.16 4.24 5.99
N LEU A 19 8.79 3.08 5.46
CA LEU A 19 7.40 2.70 5.23
C LEU A 19 6.96 1.60 6.19
N ASN A 20 5.66 1.58 6.52
CA ASN A 20 4.99 0.44 7.11
C ASN A 20 4.26 -0.32 5.99
N LEU A 21 4.73 -1.55 5.73
CA LEU A 21 4.05 -2.51 4.87
C LEU A 21 3.07 -3.27 5.77
N PHE A 22 1.79 -2.90 5.78
CA PHE A 22 0.75 -3.42 6.70
C PHE A 22 0.52 -4.95 6.72
N THR A 23 1.34 -5.71 6.02
CA THR A 23 1.52 -7.15 6.23
C THR A 23 2.09 -7.41 7.63
N ALA A 24 1.68 -8.48 8.30
CA ALA A 24 2.09 -8.89 9.66
C ALA A 24 3.61 -9.14 9.88
N SER A 25 4.46 -8.65 8.98
CA SER A 25 5.91 -8.66 9.08
C SER A 25 6.39 -7.32 9.68
N ASN A 26 7.29 -7.37 10.67
CA ASN A 26 7.93 -6.19 11.26
C ASN A 26 8.98 -5.56 10.30
N ILE A 27 8.67 -5.51 9.00
CA ILE A 27 9.59 -5.06 7.96
C ILE A 27 9.25 -3.61 7.61
N TYR A 28 10.23 -2.73 7.82
CA TYR A 28 10.11 -1.29 7.59
C TYR A 28 11.15 -0.84 6.57
N PRO A 29 10.88 -1.02 5.26
CA PRO A 29 11.84 -0.66 4.23
C PRO A 29 12.03 0.86 4.20
N THR A 30 13.26 1.29 3.90
CA THR A 30 13.57 2.69 3.61
C THR A 30 13.73 2.86 2.11
N LEU A 31 12.92 3.73 1.50
CA LEU A 31 12.93 3.99 0.06
C LEU A 31 13.17 5.48 -0.22
N TYR A 32 13.87 5.77 -1.31
CA TYR A 32 14.02 7.14 -1.82
C TYR A 32 12.70 7.67 -2.38
N ILE A 33 12.51 8.99 -2.32
CA ILE A 33 11.31 9.68 -2.81
C ILE A 33 11.04 9.39 -4.29
N SER A 34 12.08 9.17 -5.11
CA SER A 34 11.96 8.80 -6.52
C SER A 34 11.27 7.45 -6.73
N CYS A 35 11.31 6.59 -5.71
CA CYS A 35 10.65 5.28 -5.71
C CYS A 35 9.26 5.33 -5.08
N LEU A 36 8.71 6.53 -4.78
CA LEU A 36 7.43 6.71 -4.11
C LEU A 36 6.49 7.57 -4.97
N LYS A 37 5.20 7.25 -4.92
CA LYS A 37 4.14 8.07 -5.49
C LYS A 37 3.09 8.32 -4.41
N LYS A 38 2.55 9.55 -4.37
CA LYS A 38 1.44 9.88 -3.47
C LYS A 38 0.25 8.99 -3.84
N PHE A 39 -0.32 8.35 -2.82
CA PHE A 39 -1.59 7.64 -2.96
C PHE A 39 -2.71 8.67 -3.12
N ILE A 40 -3.56 8.45 -4.12
CA ILE A 40 -4.78 9.21 -4.38
C ILE A 40 -5.89 8.18 -4.45
N GLU A 41 -6.88 8.32 -3.57
CA GLU A 41 -8.05 7.45 -3.55
C GLU A 41 -8.86 7.64 -4.84
N ASN A 42 -9.50 6.56 -5.30
CA ASN A 42 -10.36 6.66 -6.47
C ASN A 42 -11.61 7.49 -6.13
N ASP A 43 -12.01 8.40 -7.01
CA ASP A 43 -13.31 9.04 -6.94
C ASP A 43 -14.31 8.18 -7.71
N ASP A 44 -15.14 7.43 -7.00
CA ASP A 44 -16.07 6.48 -7.61
C ASP A 44 -17.22 7.16 -8.37
N ILE A 45 -17.48 8.45 -8.12
CA ILE A 45 -18.49 9.21 -8.86
C ILE A 45 -17.95 9.59 -10.23
N LEU A 46 -16.68 10.00 -10.31
CA LEU A 46 -16.04 10.42 -11.55
C LEU A 46 -15.45 9.26 -12.35
N PHE A 47 -15.01 8.18 -11.68
CA PHE A 47 -14.31 7.05 -12.27
C PHE A 47 -14.83 5.70 -11.74
N PRO A 48 -16.11 5.35 -12.00
CA PRO A 48 -16.70 4.09 -11.51
C PRO A 48 -16.02 2.83 -12.07
N SER A 49 -15.35 2.93 -13.21
CA SER A 49 -14.61 1.81 -13.82
C SER A 49 -13.26 1.51 -13.16
N HIS A 50 -12.78 2.37 -12.26
CA HIS A 50 -11.55 2.15 -11.50
C HIS A 50 -11.80 1.42 -10.18
N TYR A 51 -13.07 1.16 -9.84
CA TYR A 51 -13.43 0.31 -8.73
C TYR A 51 -12.94 -1.12 -9.02
N LEU A 52 -11.91 -1.55 -8.30
CA LEU A 52 -11.51 -2.95 -8.26
C LEU A 52 -12.37 -3.60 -7.18
N GLU A 53 -13.24 -4.53 -7.57
CA GLU A 53 -13.89 -5.42 -6.60
C GLU A 53 -12.79 -6.05 -5.74
N GLU A 54 -12.89 -5.89 -4.41
CA GLU A 54 -12.00 -6.61 -3.51
C GLU A 54 -12.11 -8.11 -3.84
N PRO A 55 -10.98 -8.82 -4.02
CA PRO A 55 -11.04 -10.24 -4.31
C PRO A 55 -11.87 -10.92 -3.23
N GLY A 56 -12.98 -11.52 -3.65
CA GLY A 56 -13.91 -12.18 -2.75
C GLY A 56 -13.17 -13.19 -1.87
N LEU A 57 -13.59 -13.28 -0.61
CA LEU A 57 -12.97 -14.14 0.39
C LEU A 57 -12.88 -15.58 -0.15
N THR A 58 -11.69 -16.03 -0.54
CA THR A 58 -11.49 -17.41 -0.97
C THR A 58 -11.62 -18.29 0.27
N LEU A 59 -12.80 -18.90 0.46
CA LEU A 59 -13.00 -19.93 1.48
C LEU A 59 -12.05 -21.09 1.16
N MET A 60 -10.88 -21.12 1.80
CA MET A 60 -10.04 -22.31 1.81
C MET A 60 -10.85 -23.42 2.50
N PRO A 61 -11.10 -24.58 1.85
CA PRO A 61 -11.82 -25.65 2.50
C PRO A 61 -11.04 -26.07 3.74
N LYS A 62 -11.70 -26.06 4.90
CA LYS A 62 -11.18 -26.69 6.11
C LYS A 62 -11.01 -28.17 5.80
N GLU A 63 -9.77 -28.64 5.75
CA GLU A 63 -9.49 -30.07 5.89
C GLU A 63 -9.96 -30.49 7.29
N ILE A 64 -10.86 -31.47 7.32
CA ILE A 64 -11.41 -32.12 8.52
C ILE A 64 -10.48 -33.26 8.92
#